data_AF-A0AAQ1TXS6-F1
#
_entry.id   AF-A0AAQ1TXS6-F1
#
_cell.length_a   1.000
_cell.length_b   1.000
_cell.length_c   1.000
_cell.angle_alpha   90.00
_cell.angle_beta   90.00
_cell.angle_gamma   90.00
#
_symmetry.space_group_name_H-M   'P 1'
#
loop_
_entity.id
_entity.type
_entity.pdbx_description
1 polymer ?
#
loop_
_entity_poly.entity_id
_entity_poly.type
_entity_poly.pdbx_seq_one_letter_code
_entity_poly.pdbx_strand_id
1 'polypeptide(L)'
;MTEDDYWELRRDMRKDDAIMHTPQPGKPITLSPDDHHMIVSAMRYAQGRNNYVVRRTTRFVIDHWDDLSENTRYILTRDAGLDLHMRQEETPDQAAHYRRTNPDWEAYLDHLQKEQK
;
A
#
# COMPACT_ATOMS: atom_id res chain seq x y z
N MET A 1 -18.36 -28.39 14.18
CA MET A 1 -18.25 -26.93 14.05
C MET A 1 -19.64 -26.43 13.76
N THR A 2 -20.24 -25.78 14.73
CA THR A 2 -21.59 -25.21 14.65
C THR A 2 -21.54 -23.85 13.94
N GLU A 3 -22.68 -23.34 13.49
CA GLU A 3 -22.75 -22.02 12.83
C GLU A 3 -22.28 -20.89 13.77
N ASP A 4 -22.52 -21.04 15.07
CA ASP A 4 -22.05 -20.12 16.10
C ASP A 4 -20.53 -20.16 16.24
N ASP A 5 -19.91 -21.35 16.24
CA ASP A 5 -18.44 -21.49 16.26
C ASP A 5 -17.79 -20.82 15.03
N TYR A 6 -18.43 -20.88 13.85
CA TYR A 6 -17.94 -20.27 12.62
C TYR A 6 -17.94 -18.74 12.70
N TRP A 7 -19.02 -18.15 13.25
CA TRP A 7 -19.12 -16.70 13.38
C TRP A 7 -18.27 -16.13 14.51
N GLU A 8 -18.07 -16.88 15.60
CA GLU A 8 -17.15 -16.51 16.68
C GLU A 8 -15.70 -16.50 16.20
N LEU A 9 -15.25 -17.55 15.50
CA LEU A 9 -13.90 -17.62 14.92
C LEU A 9 -13.63 -16.44 13.97
N ARG A 10 -14.62 -16.08 13.14
CA ARG A 10 -14.54 -14.91 12.24
C ARG A 10 -14.63 -13.57 12.96
N ARG A 11 -15.21 -13.52 14.14
CA ARG A 11 -15.26 -12.31 14.97
C ARG A 11 -13.90 -12.10 15.65
N ASP A 12 -13.24 -13.18 16.06
CA ASP A 12 -11.90 -13.14 16.64
C ASP A 12 -10.83 -12.79 15.61
N MET A 13 -10.84 -13.40 14.41
CA MET A 13 -9.92 -13.00 13.33
C MET A 13 -10.06 -11.51 12.94
N ARG A 14 -11.29 -10.96 12.98
CA ARG A 14 -11.53 -9.53 12.74
C ARG A 14 -11.03 -8.65 13.89
N LYS A 15 -11.02 -9.15 15.11
CA LYS A 15 -10.43 -8.48 16.27
C LYS A 15 -8.91 -8.57 16.25
N ASP A 16 -8.34 -9.70 15.84
CA ASP A 16 -6.90 -9.86 15.68
C ASP A 16 -6.35 -8.98 14.56
N ASP A 17 -7.08 -8.85 13.43
CA ASP A 17 -6.78 -7.85 12.40
C ASP A 17 -6.86 -6.41 12.98
N ALA A 18 -7.77 -6.13 13.92
CA ALA A 18 -7.89 -4.82 14.57
C ALA A 18 -6.81 -4.58 15.65
N ILE A 19 -6.34 -5.62 16.34
CA ILE A 19 -5.33 -5.55 17.40
C ILE A 19 -3.91 -5.47 16.80
N MET A 20 -3.66 -6.13 15.66
CA MET A 20 -2.40 -6.05 14.92
C MET A 20 -2.25 -4.77 14.08
N HIS A 21 -3.35 -4.05 13.82
CA HIS A 21 -3.38 -2.90 12.90
C HIS A 21 -4.09 -1.64 13.41
N THR A 22 -4.31 -1.48 14.72
CA THR A 22 -4.48 -0.12 15.24
C THR A 22 -3.09 0.50 15.37
N PRO A 23 -2.65 1.39 14.45
CA PRO A 23 -1.50 2.25 14.75
C PRO A 23 -1.82 2.95 16.07
N GLN A 24 -0.96 2.83 17.07
CA GLN A 24 -1.13 3.62 18.29
C GLN A 24 -1.01 5.09 17.89
N PRO A 25 -2.08 5.90 17.99
CA PRO A 25 -2.00 7.29 17.58
C PRO A 25 -0.93 7.99 18.44
N GLY A 26 0.11 8.51 17.78
CA GLY A 26 1.17 9.30 18.43
C GLY A 26 2.49 8.57 18.72
N LYS A 27 2.68 7.31 18.29
CA LYS A 27 4.01 6.68 18.30
C LYS A 27 4.52 6.52 16.86
N PRO A 28 5.65 7.15 16.49
CA PRO A 28 6.33 6.89 15.23
C PRO A 28 6.62 5.39 15.10
N ILE A 29 6.36 4.81 13.95
CA ILE A 29 6.81 3.44 13.67
C ILE A 29 8.32 3.50 13.47
N THR A 30 9.10 3.03 14.43
CA THR A 30 10.53 2.84 14.23
C THR A 30 10.75 1.59 13.39
N LEU A 31 10.91 1.76 12.09
CA LEU A 31 11.22 0.68 11.16
C LEU A 31 12.72 0.34 11.23
N SER A 32 13.03 -0.95 11.34
CA SER A 32 14.40 -1.43 11.18
C SER A 32 14.82 -1.39 9.70
N PRO A 33 16.14 -1.46 9.41
CA PRO A 33 16.61 -1.61 8.03
C PRO A 33 15.99 -2.80 7.28
N ASP A 34 15.72 -3.91 7.98
CA ASP A 34 15.08 -5.10 7.39
C ASP A 34 13.61 -4.85 7.07
N ASP A 35 12.90 -4.11 7.92
CA ASP A 35 11.51 -3.71 7.65
C ASP A 35 11.42 -2.82 6.41
N HIS A 36 12.35 -1.86 6.27
CA HIS A 36 12.44 -1.02 5.08
C HIS A 36 12.69 -1.84 3.81
N HIS A 37 13.58 -2.85 3.87
CA HIS A 37 13.84 -3.75 2.76
C HIS A 37 12.61 -4.60 2.39
N MET A 38 11.86 -5.08 3.39
CA MET A 38 10.62 -5.82 3.20
C MET A 38 9.55 -4.95 2.52
N ILE A 39 9.38 -3.70 2.95
CA ILE A 39 8.42 -2.76 2.34
C ILE A 39 8.75 -2.53 0.87
N VAL A 40 10.01 -2.24 0.54
CA VAL A 40 10.45 -2.06 -0.85
C VAL A 40 10.18 -3.32 -1.68
N SER A 41 10.51 -4.49 -1.15
CA SER A 41 10.29 -5.77 -1.83
C SER A 41 8.80 -6.05 -2.07
N ALA A 42 7.96 -5.75 -1.08
CA ALA A 42 6.51 -5.89 -1.19
C ALA A 42 5.91 -4.93 -2.22
N MET A 43 6.42 -3.69 -2.32
CA MET A 43 5.97 -2.71 -3.31
C MET A 43 6.39 -3.09 -4.73
N ARG A 44 7.61 -3.60 -4.92
CA ARG A 44 8.05 -4.18 -6.21
C ARG A 44 7.21 -5.38 -6.60
N TYR A 45 6.82 -6.21 -5.63
CA TYR A 45 5.90 -7.31 -5.90
C TYR A 45 4.51 -6.82 -6.29
N ALA A 46 4.04 -5.72 -5.67
CA ALA A 46 2.75 -5.12 -5.97
C ALA A 46 2.69 -4.46 -7.36
N GLN A 47 3.82 -3.95 -7.86
CA GLN A 47 3.92 -3.33 -9.16
C GLN A 47 3.45 -4.26 -10.29
N GLY A 48 2.54 -3.77 -11.13
CA GLY A 48 1.97 -4.53 -12.25
C GLY A 48 1.04 -5.69 -11.84
N ARG A 49 0.70 -5.83 -10.55
CA ARG A 49 -0.24 -6.83 -10.05
C ARG A 49 -1.49 -6.15 -9.50
N ASN A 50 -2.64 -6.81 -9.63
CA ASN A 50 -3.86 -6.45 -8.94
C ASN A 50 -4.33 -7.62 -8.08
N ASN A 51 -3.87 -7.67 -6.84
CA ASN A 51 -4.25 -8.70 -5.87
C ASN A 51 -4.41 -8.10 -4.47
N TYR A 52 -4.95 -8.88 -3.53
CA TYR A 52 -5.18 -8.43 -2.16
C TYR A 52 -3.91 -7.92 -1.45
N VAL A 53 -2.74 -8.49 -1.79
CA VAL A 53 -1.46 -8.08 -1.23
C VAL A 53 -1.11 -6.65 -1.68
N VAL A 54 -1.35 -6.32 -2.96
CA VAL A 54 -1.17 -4.96 -3.52
C VAL A 54 -1.95 -3.94 -2.71
N ARG A 55 -3.21 -4.23 -2.39
CA ARG A 55 -4.06 -3.33 -1.59
C ARG A 55 -3.49 -3.03 -0.21
N ARG A 56 -3.11 -4.06 0.55
CA ARG A 56 -2.58 -3.84 1.92
C ARG A 56 -1.23 -3.12 1.89
N THR A 57 -0.35 -3.47 0.95
CA THR A 57 0.98 -2.87 0.87
C THR A 57 0.92 -1.40 0.46
N THR A 58 0.17 -1.06 -0.60
CA THR A 58 0.00 0.33 -1.06
C THR A 58 -0.64 1.20 0.01
N ARG A 59 -1.70 0.72 0.67
CA ARG A 59 -2.34 1.42 1.79
C ARG A 59 -1.35 1.68 2.94
N PHE A 60 -0.61 0.66 3.36
CA PHE A 60 0.38 0.81 4.43
C PHE A 60 1.42 1.88 4.11
N VAL A 61 1.96 1.88 2.88
CA VAL A 61 2.95 2.87 2.45
C VAL A 61 2.37 4.29 2.45
N ILE A 62 1.13 4.48 2.00
CA ILE A 62 0.46 5.78 2.01
C ILE A 62 0.23 6.26 3.45
N ASP A 63 -0.30 5.40 4.31
CA ASP A 63 -0.68 5.78 5.69
C ASP A 63 0.54 6.05 6.58
N HIS A 64 1.70 5.48 6.25
CA HIS A 64 2.96 5.59 7.01
C HIS A 64 4.07 6.29 6.25
N TRP A 65 3.76 7.02 5.18
CA TRP A 65 4.76 7.64 4.31
C TRP A 65 5.79 8.46 5.08
N ASP A 66 5.34 9.29 6.02
CA ASP A 66 6.20 10.16 6.83
C ASP A 66 7.04 9.41 7.88
N ASP A 67 6.65 8.17 8.23
CA ASP A 67 7.42 7.30 9.12
C ASP A 67 8.55 6.57 8.34
N LEU A 68 8.50 6.56 7.00
CA LEU A 68 9.52 5.91 6.19
C LEU A 68 10.81 6.75 6.11
N SER A 69 11.95 6.05 6.14
CA SER A 69 13.25 6.69 5.91
C SER A 69 13.27 7.40 4.55
N GLU A 70 14.01 8.51 4.45
CA GLU A 70 14.19 9.25 3.19
C GLU A 70 14.70 8.33 2.06
N ASN A 71 15.61 7.41 2.38
CA ASN A 71 16.13 6.44 1.42
C ASN A 71 15.03 5.49 0.92
N THR A 72 14.15 5.01 1.81
CA THR A 72 13.01 4.17 1.41
C THR A 72 12.04 4.94 0.53
N ARG A 73 11.68 6.18 0.91
CA ARG A 73 10.82 7.04 0.09
C ARG A 73 11.43 7.30 -1.28
N TYR A 74 12.74 7.58 -1.34
CA TYR A 74 13.47 7.74 -2.60
C TYR A 74 13.37 6.49 -3.48
N ILE A 75 13.63 5.30 -2.95
CA ILE A 75 13.56 4.04 -3.72
C ILE A 75 12.14 3.79 -4.24
N LEU A 76 11.13 3.96 -3.38
CA LEU A 76 9.72 3.75 -3.73
C LEU A 76 9.26 4.71 -4.84
N THR A 77 9.63 5.99 -4.76
CA THR A 77 9.37 6.98 -5.80
C THR A 77 10.11 6.63 -7.10
N ARG A 78 11.39 6.22 -7.00
CA ARG A 78 12.20 5.82 -8.16
C ARG A 78 11.59 4.63 -8.89
N ASP A 79 11.19 3.60 -8.16
CA ASP A 79 10.65 2.36 -8.74
C ASP A 79 9.27 2.58 -9.39
N ALA A 80 8.48 3.52 -8.87
CA ALA A 80 7.22 3.96 -9.49
C ALA A 80 7.40 4.94 -10.66
N GLY A 81 8.62 5.41 -10.92
CA GLY A 81 8.88 6.49 -11.88
C GLY A 81 8.41 6.18 -13.30
N LEU A 82 8.55 4.92 -13.75
CA LEU A 82 8.07 4.52 -15.08
C LEU A 82 6.54 4.58 -15.17
N ASP A 83 5.84 4.08 -14.16
CA ASP A 83 4.37 4.10 -14.12
C ASP A 83 3.85 5.54 -14.05
N LEU A 84 4.51 6.40 -13.26
CA LEU A 84 4.21 7.83 -13.20
C LEU A 84 4.42 8.54 -14.54
N HIS A 85 5.46 8.16 -15.29
CA HIS A 85 5.73 8.70 -16.61
C HIS A 85 4.67 8.23 -17.62
N MET A 86 4.36 6.93 -17.64
CA MET A 86 3.32 6.36 -18.51
C MET A 86 1.97 7.03 -18.29
N ARG A 87 1.61 7.35 -17.04
CA ARG A 87 0.36 8.08 -16.71
C ARG A 87 0.24 9.46 -17.36
N GLN A 88 1.36 10.12 -17.66
CA GLN A 88 1.33 11.42 -18.34
C GLN A 88 0.92 11.29 -19.82
N GLU A 89 1.08 10.11 -20.39
CA GLU A 89 0.79 9.80 -21.80
C GLU A 89 -0.54 9.05 -21.98
N GLU A 90 -1.23 8.71 -20.88
CA GLU A 90 -2.50 8.00 -20.92
C GLU A 90 -3.62 8.81 -21.54
N THR A 91 -4.39 8.16 -22.42
CA THR A 91 -5.69 8.69 -22.85
C THR A 91 -6.70 8.66 -21.70
N PRO A 92 -7.76 9.48 -21.74
CA PRO A 92 -8.80 9.46 -20.71
C PRO A 92 -9.44 8.08 -20.50
N ASP A 93 -9.61 7.31 -21.57
CA ASP A 93 -10.18 5.95 -21.51
C ASP A 93 -9.24 4.95 -20.83
N GLN A 94 -7.92 5.06 -21.09
CA GLN A 94 -6.91 4.24 -20.41
C GLN A 94 -6.84 4.56 -18.91
N ALA A 95 -6.81 5.84 -18.55
CA ALA A 95 -6.82 6.27 -17.16
C ALA A 95 -8.09 5.78 -16.42
N ALA A 96 -9.26 5.86 -17.08
CA ALA A 96 -10.51 5.35 -16.52
C ALA A 96 -10.53 3.81 -16.39
N HIS A 97 -9.85 3.11 -17.30
CA HIS A 97 -9.66 1.66 -17.21
C HIS A 97 -8.78 1.30 -16.00
N TYR A 98 -7.60 1.90 -15.86
CA TYR A 98 -6.67 1.58 -14.77
C TYR A 98 -7.22 1.93 -13.39
N ARG A 99 -7.91 3.06 -13.24
CA ARG A 99 -8.61 3.39 -11.97
C ARG A 99 -9.65 2.36 -11.57
N ARG A 100 -10.23 1.63 -12.53
CA ARG A 100 -11.19 0.56 -12.27
C ARG A 100 -10.51 -0.77 -12.01
N THR A 101 -9.43 -1.07 -12.73
CA THR A 101 -8.77 -2.38 -12.72
C THR A 101 -7.58 -2.47 -11.79
N ASN A 102 -7.04 -1.36 -11.25
CA ASN A 102 -6.02 -1.36 -10.21
C ASN A 102 -6.12 -0.12 -9.30
N PRO A 103 -7.27 0.07 -8.61
CA PRO A 103 -7.54 1.30 -7.87
C PRO A 103 -6.54 1.59 -6.75
N ASP A 104 -6.00 0.56 -6.10
CA ASP A 104 -5.07 0.72 -4.98
C ASP A 104 -3.67 1.16 -5.44
N TRP A 105 -3.21 0.65 -6.59
CA TRP A 105 -1.98 1.12 -7.22
C TRP A 105 -2.13 2.57 -7.70
N GLU A 106 -3.26 2.90 -8.34
CA GLU A 106 -3.56 4.27 -8.76
C GLU A 106 -3.59 5.25 -7.58
N ALA A 107 -4.15 4.84 -6.42
CA ALA A 107 -4.13 5.64 -5.21
C ALA A 107 -2.71 5.89 -4.68
N TYR A 108 -1.82 4.89 -4.77
CA TYR A 108 -0.41 5.05 -4.43
C TYR A 108 0.31 6.02 -5.37
N LEU A 109 0.07 5.92 -6.68
CA LEU A 109 0.64 6.85 -7.66
C LEU A 109 0.12 8.29 -7.45
N ASP A 110 -1.16 8.46 -7.10
CA ASP A 110 -1.74 9.75 -6.75
C ASP A 110 -1.09 10.35 -5.49
N HIS A 111 -0.76 9.53 -4.50
CA HIS A 111 -0.02 9.96 -3.32
C HIS A 111 1.39 10.43 -3.69
N LEU A 112 2.16 9.63 -4.44
CA LEU A 112 3.51 10.03 -4.88
C LEU A 112 3.54 11.32 -5.69
N GLN A 113 2.51 11.57 -6.53
CA GLN A 113 2.41 12.83 -7.28
C GLN A 113 2.16 14.05 -6.40
N LYS A 114 1.56 13.88 -5.22
CA LYS A 114 1.36 14.96 -4.25
C LYS A 114 2.64 15.26 -3.49
N GLU A 115 3.38 14.22 -3.09
CA GLU A 115 4.65 14.34 -2.36
C GLU A 115 5.78 14.96 -3.19
N GLN A 116 5.65 14.98 -4.52
CA GLN A 116 6.61 15.59 -5.45
C GLN A 116 6.32 17.07 -5.78
N LYS A 117 5.23 17.64 -5.25
CA LYS A 117 4.84 19.06 -5.47
C LYS A 117 5.23 19.93 -4.29
#